data_AF-A0A266Q948-F1
#
_entry.id   AF-A0A266Q948-F1
#
_cell.length_a   1.000
_cell.length_b   1.000
_cell.length_c   1.000
_cell.angle_alpha   90.00
_cell.angle_beta   90.00
_cell.angle_gamma   90.00
#
_symmetry.space_group_name_H-M   'P 1'
#
loop_
_entity.id
_entity.type
_entity.pdbx_description
1 polymer ?
#
loop_
_entity_poly.entity_id
_entity_poly.type
_entity_poly.pdbx_seq_one_letter_code
_entity_poly.pdbx_strand_id
1 'polypeptide(L)'
;MNYADHVKRLTLAEKRLVKHINDHWTREQALAELKSHLQVAIEVELATIPIYLFTYYSINRTPTGFPDTSLSQFADRAGAAIMSVAVEEMLHMSLSSNVLFSLGQMPQMYLHSPGPYPTNLPGHTKLGPDAKPLALPLSKLSVEQLWHFLEIEYPAASDAPPEGGAWKTIGQIYSYVRCIICSVHIKDEDFHQGETLRQIQPTNYSPIILIRFIPNTVLINIKHHRRKTPLPMRRLI
;
A
#
# COMPACT_ATOMS: atom_id res chain seq x y z
N MET A 1 20.41 7.27 22.40
CA MET A 1 19.96 5.96 21.89
C MET A 1 20.10 6.01 20.39
N ASN A 2 21.01 5.20 19.84
CA ASN A 2 21.38 5.20 18.43
C ASN A 2 20.18 4.67 17.64
N TYR A 3 19.43 5.55 16.97
CA TYR A 3 18.31 5.15 16.11
C TYR A 3 18.95 4.55 14.86
N ALA A 4 19.10 3.23 14.82
CA ALA A 4 19.57 2.55 13.62
C ALA A 4 18.60 2.93 12.50
N ASP A 5 19.13 3.58 11.46
CA ASP A 5 18.35 4.02 10.32
C ASP A 5 17.78 2.77 9.63
N HIS A 6 16.50 2.47 9.88
CA HIS A 6 15.81 1.29 9.36
C HIS A 6 15.50 1.42 7.85
N VAL A 7 16.05 2.43 7.18
CA VAL A 7 15.94 2.59 5.73
C VAL A 7 16.72 1.47 5.07
N LYS A 8 15.98 0.52 4.48
CA LYS A 8 16.55 -0.54 3.65
C LYS A 8 17.46 0.10 2.60
N ARG A 9 18.67 -0.43 2.41
CA ARG A 9 19.59 0.06 1.37
C ARG A 9 19.00 -0.17 -0.01
N LEU A 10 19.24 0.75 -0.95
CA LEU A 10 18.86 0.57 -2.36
C LEU A 10 19.58 -0.65 -2.95
N THR A 11 18.86 -1.46 -3.72
CA THR A 11 19.41 -2.58 -4.49
C THR A 11 20.26 -2.07 -5.66
N LEU A 12 20.92 -2.97 -6.39
CA LEU A 12 21.72 -2.57 -7.54
C LEU A 12 20.82 -2.06 -8.68
N ALA A 13 19.68 -2.71 -8.93
CA ALA A 13 18.69 -2.26 -9.90
C ALA A 13 18.15 -0.86 -9.54
N GLU A 14 17.79 -0.64 -8.28
CA GLU A 14 17.28 0.66 -7.81
C GLU A 14 18.33 1.77 -7.95
N LYS A 15 19.59 1.50 -7.60
CA LYS A 15 20.69 2.47 -7.79
C LYS A 15 20.88 2.85 -9.25
N ARG A 16 20.73 1.91 -10.19
CA ARG A 16 20.81 2.18 -11.63
C ARG A 16 19.68 3.10 -12.07
N LEU A 17 18.44 2.84 -11.62
CA LEU A 17 17.31 3.71 -11.94
C LEU A 17 17.48 5.11 -11.33
N VAL A 18 17.89 5.22 -10.06
CA VAL A 18 18.15 6.52 -9.42
C VAL A 18 19.20 7.30 -10.21
N LYS A 19 20.31 6.66 -10.61
CA LYS A 19 21.32 7.31 -11.46
C LYS A 19 20.73 7.78 -12.79
N HIS A 20 19.93 6.94 -13.45
CA HIS A 20 19.25 7.31 -14.69
C HIS A 20 18.32 8.52 -14.52
N ILE A 21 17.49 8.54 -13.47
CA ILE A 21 16.60 9.67 -13.15
C ILE A 21 17.41 10.94 -12.93
N ASN A 22 18.50 10.86 -12.16
CA ASN A 22 19.36 12.01 -11.87
C ASN A 22 20.02 12.56 -13.14
N ASP A 23 20.44 11.68 -14.05
CA ASP A 23 21.18 12.07 -15.25
C ASP A 23 20.26 12.58 -16.38
N HIS A 24 19.01 12.13 -16.44
CA HIS A 24 18.16 12.32 -17.63
C HIS A 24 16.81 13.02 -17.39
N TRP A 25 16.31 13.11 -16.17
CA TRP A 25 15.00 13.71 -15.91
C TRP A 25 15.12 15.16 -15.46
N THR A 26 14.07 15.94 -15.74
CA THR A 26 13.88 17.23 -15.06
C THR A 26 13.16 17.03 -13.73
N ARG A 27 13.20 18.05 -12.88
CA ARG A 27 12.47 18.02 -11.60
C ARG A 27 10.96 17.95 -11.81
N GLU A 28 10.45 18.66 -12.80
CA GLU A 28 9.01 18.68 -13.14
C GLU A 28 8.56 17.28 -13.57
N GLN A 29 9.36 16.60 -14.39
CA GLN A 29 9.10 15.22 -14.80
C GLN A 29 9.12 14.28 -13.60
N ALA A 30 10.13 14.35 -12.73
CA ALA A 30 10.21 13.50 -11.54
C ALA A 30 9.00 13.65 -10.62
N LEU A 31 8.53 14.88 -10.40
CA LEU A 31 7.32 15.13 -9.60
C LEU A 31 6.05 14.61 -10.27
N ALA A 32 5.91 14.80 -11.58
CA ALA A 32 4.76 14.30 -12.33
C ALA A 32 4.68 12.77 -12.30
N GLU A 33 5.83 12.10 -12.55
CA GLU A 33 5.98 10.65 -12.48
C GLU A 33 5.67 10.14 -11.06
N LEU A 34 6.22 10.76 -10.01
CA LEU A 34 5.95 10.38 -8.63
C LEU A 34 4.46 10.44 -8.30
N LYS A 35 3.80 11.55 -8.64
CA LYS A 35 2.37 11.75 -8.38
C LYS A 35 1.50 10.75 -9.14
N SER A 36 1.82 10.51 -10.42
CA SER A 36 1.10 9.55 -11.25
C SER A 36 1.22 8.13 -10.70
N HIS A 37 2.43 7.72 -10.30
CA HIS A 37 2.67 6.37 -9.80
C HIS A 37 2.12 6.14 -8.38
N LEU A 38 2.06 7.18 -7.55
CA LEU A 38 1.34 7.11 -6.28
C LEU A 38 -0.17 6.97 -6.48
N GLN A 39 -0.74 7.65 -7.48
CA GLN A 39 -2.14 7.45 -7.85
C GLN A 39 -2.39 6.02 -8.33
N VAL A 40 -1.52 5.47 -9.17
CA VAL A 40 -1.61 4.05 -9.58
C VAL A 40 -1.53 3.11 -8.36
N ALA A 41 -0.62 3.36 -7.41
CA ALA A 41 -0.53 2.55 -6.20
C ALA A 41 -1.85 2.56 -5.42
N ILE A 42 -2.48 3.73 -5.25
CA ILE A 42 -3.78 3.86 -4.58
C ILE A 42 -4.86 3.05 -5.32
N GLU A 43 -4.87 3.07 -6.65
CA GLU A 43 -5.84 2.33 -7.46
C GLU A 43 -5.63 0.82 -7.38
N VAL A 44 -4.37 0.37 -7.29
CA VAL A 44 -4.03 -1.04 -7.09
C VAL A 44 -4.56 -1.52 -5.74
N GLU A 45 -4.30 -0.79 -4.64
CA GLU A 45 -4.82 -1.20 -3.32
C GLU A 45 -6.35 -1.07 -3.24
N LEU A 46 -6.93 -0.08 -3.92
CA LEU A 46 -8.38 0.04 -4.03
C LEU A 46 -9.01 -1.13 -4.82
N ALA A 47 -8.28 -1.72 -5.77
CA ALA A 47 -8.74 -2.87 -6.56
C ALA A 47 -8.71 -4.19 -5.77
N THR A 48 -7.78 -4.35 -4.83
CA THR A 48 -7.63 -5.57 -4.03
C THR A 48 -8.66 -5.66 -2.90
N ILE A 49 -9.06 -4.52 -2.31
CA ILE A 49 -10.02 -4.47 -1.19
C ILE A 49 -11.35 -5.20 -1.52
N PRO A 50 -12.06 -4.94 -2.63
CA PRO A 50 -13.31 -5.65 -2.95
C PRO A 50 -13.11 -7.16 -3.12
N ILE A 51 -11.97 -7.59 -3.67
CA ILE A 51 -11.64 -9.00 -3.91
C ILE A 51 -11.53 -9.77 -2.58
N TYR A 52 -10.78 -9.20 -1.62
CA TYR A 52 -10.65 -9.79 -0.28
C TYR A 52 -11.97 -9.75 0.50
N LEU A 53 -12.68 -8.60 0.48
CA LEU A 53 -13.95 -8.46 1.20
C LEU A 53 -15.04 -9.38 0.65
N PHE A 54 -15.15 -9.55 -0.67
CA PHE A 54 -16.13 -10.45 -1.27
C PHE A 54 -15.88 -11.90 -0.80
N THR A 55 -14.60 -12.31 -0.80
CA THR A 55 -14.21 -13.64 -0.32
C THR A 55 -14.51 -13.80 1.17
N TYR A 56 -14.19 -12.79 1.99
CA TYR A 56 -14.49 -12.77 3.42
C TYR A 56 -15.98 -12.96 3.70
N TYR A 57 -16.85 -12.18 3.05
CA TYR A 57 -18.29 -12.25 3.26
C TYR A 57 -18.95 -13.53 2.73
N SER A 58 -18.22 -14.35 1.97
CA SER A 58 -18.70 -15.68 1.57
C SER A 58 -18.58 -16.74 2.67
N ILE A 59 -17.81 -16.48 3.74
CA ILE A 59 -17.51 -17.44 4.80
C ILE A 59 -18.55 -17.31 5.91
N ASN A 60 -19.22 -18.42 6.26
CA ASN A 60 -20.02 -18.48 7.49
C ASN A 60 -19.09 -18.64 8.70
N ARG A 61 -18.81 -17.54 9.41
CA ARG A 61 -17.88 -17.52 10.55
C ARG A 61 -18.48 -18.03 11.86
N THR A 62 -19.81 -18.07 11.96
CA THR A 62 -20.54 -18.56 13.14
C THR A 62 -21.52 -19.66 12.74
N PRO A 63 -21.02 -20.79 12.21
CA PRO A 63 -21.89 -21.91 11.87
C PRO A 63 -22.45 -22.57 13.15
N THR A 64 -23.45 -23.44 12.98
CA THR A 64 -24.00 -24.22 14.10
C THR A 64 -22.90 -24.95 14.86
N GLY A 65 -22.90 -24.85 16.20
CA GLY A 65 -21.85 -25.43 17.04
C GLY A 65 -20.56 -24.60 17.08
N PHE A 66 -20.62 -23.29 16.84
CA PHE A 66 -19.52 -22.36 17.12
C PHE A 66 -19.39 -22.09 18.63
N PRO A 67 -18.18 -22.08 19.22
CA PRO A 67 -16.87 -22.38 18.61
C PRO A 67 -16.44 -23.86 18.78
N ASP A 68 -17.36 -24.75 19.15
CA ASP A 68 -17.04 -26.08 19.68
C ASP A 68 -16.58 -27.09 18.62
N THR A 69 -16.84 -26.84 17.32
CA THR A 69 -16.43 -27.72 16.23
C THR A 69 -15.14 -27.26 15.55
N SER A 70 -14.31 -28.21 15.09
CA SER A 70 -13.11 -27.92 14.30
C SER A 70 -13.40 -27.09 13.04
N LEU A 71 -14.54 -27.36 12.38
CA LEU A 71 -15.00 -26.61 11.22
C LEU A 71 -15.30 -25.15 11.57
N SER A 72 -16.00 -24.89 12.67
CA SER A 72 -16.33 -23.52 13.12
C SER A 72 -15.07 -22.70 13.43
N GLN A 73 -14.08 -23.32 14.10
CA GLN A 73 -12.79 -22.68 14.40
C GLN A 73 -11.95 -22.44 13.15
N PHE A 74 -12.02 -23.33 12.16
CA PHE A 74 -11.36 -23.13 10.87
C PHE A 74 -11.98 -21.96 10.11
N ALA A 75 -13.31 -21.93 9.97
CA ALA A 75 -14.02 -20.87 9.25
C ALA A 75 -13.76 -19.49 9.89
N ASP A 76 -13.77 -19.42 11.22
CA ASP A 76 -13.47 -18.17 11.92
C ASP A 76 -12.03 -17.70 11.69
N ARG A 77 -11.04 -18.60 11.80
CA ARG A 77 -9.63 -18.27 11.55
C ARG A 77 -9.37 -17.87 10.10
N ALA A 78 -9.98 -18.54 9.14
CA ALA A 78 -9.88 -18.19 7.72
C ALA A 78 -10.47 -16.81 7.45
N GLY A 79 -11.65 -16.52 8.00
CA GLY A 79 -12.27 -15.19 7.92
C GLY A 79 -11.41 -14.11 8.58
N ALA A 80 -10.85 -14.38 9.76
CA ALA A 80 -9.96 -13.45 10.44
C ALA A 80 -8.69 -13.14 9.63
N ALA A 81 -8.07 -14.15 9.01
CA ALA A 81 -6.87 -13.96 8.18
C ALA A 81 -7.16 -13.17 6.89
N ILE A 82 -8.27 -13.43 6.20
CA ILE A 82 -8.63 -12.66 5.00
C ILE A 82 -8.98 -11.22 5.36
N MET A 83 -9.70 -11.01 6.47
CA MET A 83 -9.99 -9.67 6.96
C MET A 83 -8.72 -8.91 7.36
N SER A 84 -7.73 -9.57 7.96
CA SER A 84 -6.47 -8.89 8.28
C SER A 84 -5.76 -8.37 7.03
N VAL A 85 -5.73 -9.16 5.95
CA VAL A 85 -5.17 -8.71 4.66
C VAL A 85 -5.97 -7.54 4.08
N ALA A 86 -7.31 -7.62 4.05
CA ALA A 86 -8.14 -6.52 3.56
C ALA A 86 -7.90 -5.20 4.32
N VAL A 87 -7.68 -5.28 5.64
CA VAL A 87 -7.36 -4.12 6.48
C VAL A 87 -5.94 -3.62 6.24
N GLU A 88 -4.98 -4.50 5.92
CA GLU A 88 -3.63 -4.13 5.45
C GLU A 88 -3.70 -3.36 4.12
N GLU A 89 -4.53 -3.78 3.17
CA GLU A 89 -4.69 -3.06 1.89
C GLU A 89 -5.33 -1.69 2.07
N MET A 90 -6.32 -1.55 2.98
CA MET A 90 -6.86 -0.24 3.36
C MET A 90 -5.78 0.66 3.96
N LEU A 91 -4.87 0.10 4.77
CA LEU A 91 -3.72 0.81 5.31
C LEU A 91 -2.76 1.24 4.17
N HIS A 92 -2.39 0.36 3.26
CA HIS A 92 -1.52 0.68 2.12
C HIS A 92 -2.10 1.79 1.24
N MET A 93 -3.39 1.71 0.92
CA MET A 93 -4.13 2.72 0.19
C MET A 93 -4.08 4.08 0.91
N SER A 94 -4.33 4.09 2.22
CA SER A 94 -4.33 5.31 3.03
C SER A 94 -2.94 5.94 3.17
N LEU A 95 -1.88 5.14 3.29
CA LEU A 95 -0.50 5.61 3.36
C LEU A 95 -0.06 6.19 2.01
N SER A 96 -0.35 5.49 0.91
CA SER A 96 -0.09 5.98 -0.45
C SER A 96 -0.84 7.28 -0.72
N SER A 97 -2.09 7.38 -0.27
CA SER A 97 -2.91 8.59 -0.31
C SER A 97 -2.30 9.75 0.49
N ASN A 98 -1.80 9.49 1.70
CA ASN A 98 -1.12 10.51 2.50
C ASN A 98 0.14 11.03 1.81
N VAL A 99 0.96 10.16 1.20
CA VAL A 99 2.15 10.58 0.46
C VAL A 99 1.75 11.44 -0.74
N LEU A 100 0.76 11.04 -1.53
CA LEU A 100 0.28 11.84 -2.66
C LEU A 100 -0.28 13.20 -2.21
N PHE A 101 -1.06 13.20 -1.13
CA PHE A 101 -1.63 14.42 -0.55
C PHE A 101 -0.55 15.38 -0.03
N SER A 102 0.51 14.85 0.57
CA SER A 102 1.65 15.65 1.05
C SER A 102 2.38 16.39 -0.10
N LEU A 103 2.36 15.83 -1.31
CA LEU A 103 2.84 16.46 -2.55
C LEU A 103 1.86 17.49 -3.16
N GLY A 104 0.77 17.79 -2.45
CA GLY A 104 -0.22 18.79 -2.84
C GLY A 104 -1.24 18.30 -3.87
N GLN A 105 -1.37 16.98 -4.06
CA GLN A 105 -2.35 16.39 -4.98
C GLN A 105 -3.40 15.59 -4.20
N MET A 106 -4.68 15.86 -4.47
CA MET A 106 -5.76 15.12 -3.83
C MET A 106 -5.87 13.69 -4.44
N PRO A 107 -5.77 12.63 -3.63
CA PRO A 107 -6.04 11.26 -4.07
C PRO A 107 -7.41 11.12 -4.72
N GLN A 108 -7.47 10.47 -5.88
CA GLN A 108 -8.74 10.16 -6.56
C GLN A 108 -9.10 8.69 -6.33
N MET A 109 -10.32 8.43 -5.85
CA MET A 109 -10.81 7.07 -5.56
C MET A 109 -12.13 6.76 -6.25
N TYR A 110 -13.00 7.76 -6.38
CA TYR A 110 -14.32 7.59 -6.97
C TYR A 110 -14.20 7.22 -8.46
N LEU A 111 -14.79 6.08 -8.86
CA LEU A 111 -14.69 5.50 -10.21
C LEU A 111 -13.27 5.08 -10.65
N HIS A 112 -12.32 5.02 -9.71
CA HIS A 112 -10.96 4.55 -9.96
C HIS A 112 -10.72 3.11 -9.48
N SER A 113 -11.72 2.47 -8.86
CA SER A 113 -11.69 1.02 -8.64
C SER A 113 -12.02 0.30 -9.96
N PRO A 114 -11.23 -0.70 -10.38
CA PRO A 114 -11.46 -1.37 -11.65
C PRO A 114 -12.80 -2.12 -11.66
N GLY A 115 -13.53 -1.99 -12.78
CA GLY A 115 -14.78 -2.71 -13.04
C GLY A 115 -15.17 -2.66 -14.53
N PRO A 116 -15.98 -3.60 -15.02
CA PRO A 116 -16.60 -4.73 -14.31
C PRO A 116 -15.61 -5.88 -14.03
N TYR A 117 -15.94 -6.74 -13.04
CA TYR A 117 -15.17 -7.95 -12.72
C TYR A 117 -15.57 -9.11 -13.66
N PRO A 118 -14.66 -10.02 -14.05
CA PRO A 118 -13.25 -10.08 -13.65
C PRO A 118 -12.41 -8.95 -14.25
N THR A 119 -11.38 -8.51 -13.50
CA THR A 119 -10.59 -7.35 -13.88
C THR A 119 -9.09 -7.54 -13.72
N ASN A 120 -8.31 -6.66 -14.35
CA ASN A 120 -6.88 -6.52 -14.16
C ASN A 120 -6.59 -5.53 -13.02
N LEU A 121 -5.46 -5.69 -12.33
CA LEU A 121 -4.93 -4.62 -11.48
C LEU A 121 -4.42 -3.47 -12.38
N PRO A 122 -4.63 -2.20 -12.00
CA PRO A 122 -4.13 -1.05 -12.73
C PRO A 122 -2.63 -1.18 -13.06
N GLY A 123 -2.28 -0.98 -14.33
CA GLY A 123 -0.89 -1.08 -14.80
C GLY A 123 -0.29 -2.49 -14.87
N HIS A 124 -1.07 -3.54 -14.56
CA HIS A 124 -0.64 -4.94 -14.65
C HIS A 124 -1.38 -5.64 -15.78
N THR A 125 -0.63 -6.19 -16.73
CA THR A 125 -1.19 -7.06 -17.78
C THR A 125 -1.13 -8.54 -17.40
N LYS A 126 -0.23 -8.90 -16.47
CA LYS A 126 0.08 -10.25 -15.99
C LYS A 126 0.62 -10.17 -14.56
N LEU A 127 0.26 -11.11 -13.68
CA LEU A 127 0.76 -11.22 -12.29
C LEU A 127 1.17 -12.66 -11.95
N GLY A 128 2.03 -12.80 -10.94
CA GLY A 128 2.51 -14.09 -10.45
C GLY A 128 3.53 -14.80 -11.37
N PRO A 129 4.00 -15.99 -10.95
CA PRO A 129 5.06 -16.74 -11.64
C PRO A 129 4.63 -17.28 -13.01
N ASP A 130 3.32 -17.52 -13.19
CA ASP A 130 2.74 -18.10 -14.40
C ASP A 130 2.52 -17.08 -15.53
N ALA A 131 2.62 -15.78 -15.22
CA ALA A 131 2.45 -14.68 -16.18
C ALA A 131 1.17 -14.79 -17.05
N LYS A 132 0.10 -15.34 -16.50
CA LYS A 132 -1.20 -15.46 -17.18
C LYS A 132 -1.90 -14.09 -17.25
N PRO A 133 -2.69 -13.82 -18.30
CA PRO A 133 -3.53 -12.63 -18.35
C PRO A 133 -4.42 -12.58 -17.12
N LEU A 134 -4.39 -11.46 -16.41
CA LEU A 134 -5.07 -11.33 -15.13
C LEU A 134 -6.58 -11.13 -15.37
N ALA A 135 -7.39 -11.94 -14.71
CA ALA A 135 -8.84 -11.83 -14.74
C ALA A 135 -9.35 -12.09 -13.33
N LEU A 136 -9.00 -11.20 -12.40
CA LEU A 136 -9.33 -11.34 -10.98
C LEU A 136 -10.84 -11.30 -10.79
N PRO A 137 -11.47 -12.42 -10.38
CA PRO A 137 -12.90 -12.46 -10.16
C PRO A 137 -13.24 -12.04 -8.74
N LEU A 138 -14.49 -11.63 -8.54
CA LEU A 138 -15.11 -11.68 -7.22
C LEU A 138 -15.65 -13.10 -7.01
N SER A 139 -14.99 -13.87 -6.15
CA SER A 139 -15.37 -15.27 -5.89
C SER A 139 -15.43 -15.57 -4.40
N LYS A 140 -16.18 -16.60 -4.06
CA LYS A 140 -16.25 -17.14 -2.70
C LYS A 140 -14.91 -17.77 -2.31
N LEU A 141 -14.73 -18.07 -1.03
CA LEU A 141 -13.56 -18.82 -0.57
C LEU A 141 -13.49 -20.18 -1.28
N SER A 142 -12.48 -20.34 -2.12
CA SER A 142 -12.15 -21.57 -2.83
C SER A 142 -10.64 -21.66 -3.02
N VAL A 143 -10.13 -22.82 -3.41
CA VAL A 143 -8.70 -23.00 -3.70
C VAL A 143 -8.25 -22.10 -4.85
N GLU A 144 -9.11 -21.95 -5.87
CA GLU A 144 -8.88 -21.06 -7.02
C GLU A 144 -8.80 -19.61 -6.56
N GLN A 145 -9.68 -19.17 -5.65
CA GLN A 145 -9.63 -17.81 -5.14
C GLN A 145 -8.40 -17.54 -4.28
N LEU A 146 -7.95 -18.51 -3.49
CA LEU A 146 -6.68 -18.40 -2.76
C LEU A 146 -5.48 -18.32 -3.72
N TRP A 147 -5.55 -18.98 -4.88
CA TRP A 147 -4.51 -18.86 -5.90
C TRP A 147 -4.42 -17.44 -6.46
N HIS A 148 -5.56 -16.80 -6.72
CA HIS A 148 -5.58 -15.38 -7.12
C HIS A 148 -4.95 -14.47 -6.06
N PHE A 149 -5.15 -14.74 -4.77
CA PHE A 149 -4.49 -13.97 -3.70
C PHE A 149 -2.97 -14.13 -3.75
N LEU A 150 -2.48 -15.35 -3.97
CA LEU A 150 -1.04 -15.59 -4.11
C LEU A 150 -0.45 -14.90 -5.35
N GLU A 151 -1.21 -14.78 -6.44
CA GLU A 151 -0.80 -14.06 -7.63
C GLU A 151 -0.71 -12.54 -7.38
N ILE A 152 -1.64 -11.98 -6.62
CA ILE A 152 -1.63 -10.56 -6.19
C ILE A 152 -0.41 -10.29 -5.31
N GLU A 153 -0.22 -11.10 -4.27
CA GLU A 153 0.83 -10.93 -3.24
C GLU A 153 2.20 -11.48 -3.64
N TYR A 154 2.35 -11.93 -4.89
CA TYR A 154 3.56 -12.61 -5.31
C TYR A 154 4.78 -11.70 -5.13
N PRO A 155 5.81 -12.13 -4.38
CA PRO A 155 6.92 -11.26 -4.05
C PRO A 155 7.74 -10.93 -5.29
N ALA A 156 8.12 -9.65 -5.42
CA ALA A 156 9.14 -9.24 -6.37
C ALA A 156 10.47 -9.95 -6.06
N ALA A 157 11.21 -10.33 -7.11
CA ALA A 157 12.59 -10.76 -6.93
C ALA A 157 13.40 -9.63 -6.26
N SER A 158 14.37 -9.97 -5.43
CA SER A 158 15.09 -8.97 -4.60
C SER A 158 15.82 -7.89 -5.41
N ASP A 159 16.08 -8.10 -6.70
CA ASP A 159 16.68 -7.11 -7.61
C ASP A 159 15.85 -6.97 -8.90
N ALA A 160 14.53 -7.20 -8.79
CA ALA A 160 13.62 -6.95 -9.90
C ALA A 160 13.75 -5.48 -10.35
N PRO A 161 13.82 -5.22 -11.66
CA PRO A 161 13.94 -3.85 -12.14
C PRO A 161 12.69 -3.06 -11.76
N PRO A 162 12.86 -1.86 -11.18
CA PRO A 162 11.77 -0.90 -11.06
C PRO A 162 11.45 -0.36 -12.47
N GLU A 163 10.33 -0.79 -13.03
CA GLU A 163 9.83 -0.37 -14.35
C GLU A 163 8.75 0.70 -14.15
N GLY A 164 8.57 1.62 -15.10
CA GLY A 164 7.55 2.68 -15.04
C GLY A 164 6.17 2.27 -15.60
N GLY A 165 5.92 0.97 -15.71
CA GLY A 165 4.67 0.42 -16.26
C GLY A 165 4.77 -1.08 -16.52
N ALA A 166 3.65 -1.71 -16.89
CA ALA A 166 3.55 -3.15 -17.16
C ALA A 166 4.11 -4.03 -16.03
N TRP A 167 3.79 -3.66 -14.79
CA TRP A 167 4.31 -4.32 -13.60
C TRP A 167 3.87 -5.78 -13.53
N LYS A 168 4.76 -6.61 -12.97
CA LYS A 168 4.52 -8.03 -12.70
C LYS A 168 4.16 -8.30 -11.25
N THR A 169 4.51 -7.36 -10.36
CA THR A 169 4.28 -7.44 -8.91
C THR A 169 4.05 -6.05 -8.36
N ILE A 170 3.21 -5.93 -7.33
CA ILE A 170 2.95 -4.66 -6.62
C ILE A 170 4.24 -4.06 -6.05
N GLY A 171 5.18 -4.90 -5.61
CA GLY A 171 6.50 -4.47 -5.11
C GLY A 171 7.32 -3.64 -6.11
N GLN A 172 7.13 -3.82 -7.42
CA GLN A 172 7.84 -3.01 -8.43
C GLN A 172 7.33 -1.57 -8.48
N ILE A 173 6.03 -1.34 -8.24
CA ILE A 173 5.46 0.01 -8.17
C ILE A 173 6.12 0.78 -7.02
N TYR A 174 6.16 0.18 -5.83
CA TYR A 174 6.77 0.80 -4.66
C TYR A 174 8.28 0.99 -4.81
N SER A 175 8.99 0.06 -5.46
CA SER A 175 10.41 0.22 -5.77
C SER A 175 10.65 1.39 -6.74
N TYR A 176 9.79 1.55 -7.75
CA TYR A 176 9.87 2.67 -8.70
C TYR A 176 9.59 4.02 -8.03
N VAL A 177 8.50 4.12 -7.27
CA VAL A 177 8.18 5.31 -6.44
C VAL A 177 9.34 5.66 -5.51
N ARG A 178 9.92 4.65 -4.83
CA ARG A 178 11.07 4.85 -3.95
C ARG A 178 12.30 5.37 -4.69
N CYS A 179 12.57 4.90 -5.91
CA CYS A 179 13.68 5.40 -6.72
C CYS A 179 13.49 6.88 -7.08
N ILE A 180 12.26 7.30 -7.40
CA ILE A 180 11.98 8.71 -7.68
C ILE A 180 12.17 9.56 -6.41
N ILE A 181 11.66 9.11 -5.25
CA ILE A 181 11.84 9.80 -3.97
C ILE A 181 13.32 9.93 -3.60
N CYS A 182 14.15 8.91 -3.90
CA CYS A 182 15.58 8.93 -3.62
C CYS A 182 16.42 9.70 -4.67
N SER A 183 15.81 10.24 -5.72
CA SER A 183 16.51 11.04 -6.74
C SER A 183 16.88 12.43 -6.21
N VAL A 184 17.81 13.11 -6.88
CA VAL A 184 18.24 14.48 -6.51
C VAL A 184 17.14 15.53 -6.73
N HIS A 185 16.09 15.16 -7.47
CA HIS A 185 15.03 16.07 -7.88
C HIS A 185 13.94 16.25 -6.82
N ILE A 186 13.78 15.28 -5.92
CA ILE A 186 12.76 15.29 -4.87
C ILE A 186 13.39 15.68 -3.54
N LYS A 187 12.81 16.68 -2.88
CA LYS A 187 13.27 17.21 -1.59
C LYS A 187 12.18 17.05 -0.54
N ASP A 188 12.57 17.11 0.74
CA ASP A 188 11.63 17.02 1.87
C ASP A 188 10.55 18.11 1.81
N GLU A 189 10.91 19.31 1.34
CA GLU A 189 10.00 20.45 1.12
C GLU A 189 8.85 20.15 0.15
N ASP A 190 9.03 19.19 -0.76
CA ASP A 190 8.00 18.80 -1.73
C ASP A 190 6.83 18.09 -1.04
N PHE A 191 7.04 17.49 0.14
CA PHE A 191 6.01 16.80 0.93
C PHE A 191 5.28 17.71 1.92
N HIS A 192 5.53 19.02 1.90
CA HIS A 192 4.89 19.99 2.79
C HIS A 192 3.76 20.79 2.12
N GLN A 193 3.27 20.34 0.97
CA GLN A 193 2.25 21.05 0.20
C GLN A 193 0.82 20.74 0.66
N GLY A 194 0.59 19.55 1.26
CA GLY A 194 -0.70 19.16 1.83
C GLY A 194 -0.94 19.73 3.24
N GLU A 195 -2.19 20.04 3.57
CA GLU A 195 -2.56 20.51 4.91
C GLU A 195 -2.40 19.38 5.95
N THR A 196 -1.46 19.53 6.90
CA THR A 196 -1.13 18.49 7.88
C THR A 196 -2.35 18.00 8.68
N LEU A 197 -3.31 18.89 8.97
CA LEU A 197 -4.53 18.54 9.71
C LEU A 197 -5.49 17.64 8.92
N ARG A 198 -5.35 17.57 7.59
CA ARG A 198 -6.15 16.71 6.71
C ARG A 198 -5.47 15.38 6.38
N GLN A 199 -4.22 15.18 6.80
CA GLN A 199 -3.56 13.88 6.68
C GLN A 199 -4.18 12.87 7.63
N ILE A 200 -4.28 11.62 7.19
CA ILE A 200 -4.73 10.51 8.02
C ILE A 200 -3.68 10.24 9.08
N GLN A 201 -4.08 10.32 10.36
CA GLN A 201 -3.16 10.24 11.49
C GLN A 201 -2.93 8.79 11.93
N PRO A 202 -1.83 8.50 12.64
CA PRO A 202 -1.58 7.17 13.19
C PRO A 202 -2.71 6.59 14.04
N THR A 203 -3.48 7.45 14.71
CA THR A 203 -4.64 7.08 15.52
C THR A 203 -5.85 6.65 14.69
N ASN A 204 -5.87 6.95 13.39
CA ASN A 204 -6.93 6.52 12.48
C ASN A 204 -6.70 5.11 11.96
N TYR A 205 -5.48 4.56 12.10
CA TYR A 205 -5.18 3.19 11.69
C TYR A 205 -5.57 2.21 12.79
N SER A 206 -6.16 1.09 12.40
CA SER A 206 -6.25 -0.06 13.30
C SER A 206 -4.84 -0.56 13.64
N PRO A 207 -4.61 -1.07 14.85
CA PRO A 207 -3.35 -1.73 15.17
C PRO A 207 -3.23 -3.02 14.34
N ILE A 208 -2.34 -3.04 13.34
CA ILE A 208 -2.05 -4.23 12.51
C ILE A 208 -0.61 -4.69 12.77
N ILE A 209 -0.35 -5.99 12.57
CA ILE A 209 0.89 -6.69 12.98
C ILE A 209 2.01 -6.64 11.94
N LEU A 210 1.81 -6.27 10.67
CA LEU A 210 2.89 -6.25 9.69
C LEU A 210 2.81 -5.05 8.74
N ILE A 211 3.77 -4.12 8.82
CA ILE A 211 4.06 -3.16 7.74
C ILE A 211 5.38 -3.61 7.12
N ARG A 212 5.36 -4.13 5.89
CA ARG A 212 6.59 -4.65 5.24
C ARG A 212 7.25 -3.70 4.24
N PHE A 213 6.60 -2.62 3.80
CA PHE A 213 7.14 -1.87 2.64
C PHE A 213 7.14 -0.33 2.69
N ILE A 214 6.65 0.32 3.74
CA ILE A 214 6.77 1.79 3.85
C ILE A 214 7.88 2.15 4.85
N PRO A 215 8.98 2.81 4.42
CA PRO A 215 10.03 3.21 5.35
C PRO A 215 9.45 4.18 6.38
N ASN A 216 9.66 3.84 7.66
CA ASN A 216 9.19 4.60 8.84
C ASN A 216 9.56 6.09 8.80
N THR A 217 10.52 6.51 7.98
CA THR A 217 11.00 7.90 7.88
C THR A 217 9.93 8.88 7.41
N VAL A 218 8.99 8.47 6.55
CA VAL A 218 7.88 9.36 6.10
C VAL A 218 6.84 9.59 7.20
N LEU A 219 6.71 8.67 8.16
CA LEU A 219 5.76 8.77 9.27
C LEU A 219 6.30 9.55 10.49
N ILE A 220 7.62 9.75 10.60
CA ILE A 220 8.25 10.29 11.81
C ILE A 220 8.19 11.83 11.87
N ASN A 221 8.07 12.53 10.75
CA ASN A 221 8.12 14.01 10.75
C ASN A 221 6.91 14.69 11.42
N ILE A 222 5.84 13.95 11.76
CA ILE A 222 4.67 14.47 12.48
C ILE A 222 4.90 14.52 14.02
N LYS A 223 5.90 13.81 14.55
CA LYS A 223 6.10 13.72 16.02
C LYS A 223 6.81 14.91 16.67
N HIS A 224 7.54 15.74 15.92
CA HIS A 224 8.47 16.70 16.54
C HIS A 224 7.95 18.13 16.78
N HIS A 225 6.70 18.45 16.44
CA HIS A 225 6.15 19.80 16.67
C HIS A 225 5.25 19.96 17.93
N ARG A 226 5.06 18.94 18.77
CA ARG A 226 4.19 19.03 19.98
C ARG A 226 4.83 18.62 21.30
N ARG A 227 6.06 19.01 21.58
CA ARG A 227 6.62 18.91 22.95
C ARG A 227 7.38 20.15 23.40
N LYS A 228 6.72 21.31 23.45
CA LYS A 228 7.10 22.42 24.34
C LYS A 228 5.88 23.26 24.71
N THR A 229 5.08 22.79 25.68
CA THR A 229 4.45 23.61 26.75
C THR A 229 3.42 22.75 27.51
N PRO A 230 3.53 22.59 28.83
CA PRO A 230 2.45 22.04 29.65
C PRO A 230 1.50 23.17 30.06
N LEU A 231 0.21 23.05 29.71
CA LEU A 231 -0.86 23.89 30.26
C LEU A 231 -1.69 23.07 31.26
N PRO A 232 -2.13 23.68 32.38
CA PRO A 232 -2.59 22.96 33.56
C PRO A 232 -4.03 22.43 33.41
N MET A 233 -4.28 21.30 34.06
CA MET A 233 -5.61 20.72 34.29
C MET A 233 -6.57 21.75 34.91
N ARG A 234 -7.71 21.99 34.26
CA ARG A 234 -8.93 22.43 34.93
C ARG A 234 -9.96 21.31 34.83
N ARG A 235 -10.31 20.75 36.00
CA ARG A 235 -11.55 20.01 36.22
C ARG A 235 -12.72 20.92 35.92
N LEU A 236 -13.71 20.43 35.20
CA LEU A 236 -15.08 20.92 35.24
C LEU A 236 -16.00 19.70 35.12
N ILE A 237 -16.57 19.37 36.29
CA ILE A 237 -17.79 18.61 36.58
C ILE A 237 -17.90 17.20 36.00
#